data_AF-A0A7D5Y687-F1
#
_entry.id   AF-A0A7D5Y687-F1
#
_cell.length_a   1.000
_cell.length_b   1.000
_cell.length_c   1.000
_cell.angle_alpha   90.00
_cell.angle_beta   90.00
_cell.angle_gamma   90.00
#
_symmetry.space_group_name_H-M   'P 1'
#
loop_
_entity.id
_entity.type
_entity.pdbx_description
1 polymer ?
#
loop_
_entity_poly.entity_id
_entity_poly.type
_entity_poly.pdbx_seq_one_letter_code
_entity_poly.pdbx_strand_id
1 'polypeptide(L)'
;MLAPEVPMSHSVAGEPPSAGRRAVPLTTAVYSAAEWDLLTGLPGRVLVAAAAPAPGDPSRGVAAGLAGLDAVAAGRASDSDLVRAVVAAIYARHDGTAAPADRLTDPVDLLAACRATVRLLRQRADPADSAAYRQWVQSVAARVRRAAAGAPAGMAATPADLRFLDRLGGALDLG
;
A
#
# COMPACT_ATOMS: atom_id res chain seq x y z
N MET A 1 2.96 76.36 -19.19
CA MET A 1 1.76 76.14 -20.00
C MET A 1 1.50 74.63 -20.04
N LEU A 2 0.23 74.24 -19.92
CA LEU A 2 -0.35 72.93 -19.58
C LEU A 2 0.25 71.64 -20.22
N ALA A 3 0.11 70.53 -19.50
CA ALA A 3 0.25 69.13 -19.94
C ALA A 3 -0.89 68.66 -20.86
N PRO A 4 -0.80 67.43 -21.42
CA PRO A 4 -1.81 66.41 -21.06
C PRO A 4 -1.29 64.94 -20.93
N GLU A 5 -1.69 64.28 -19.81
CA GLU A 5 -2.40 62.99 -19.63
C GLU A 5 -2.09 61.68 -20.43
N VAL A 6 -1.64 60.64 -19.65
CA VAL A 6 -1.94 59.15 -19.59
C VAL A 6 -1.85 58.22 -20.82
N PRO A 7 -1.88 56.86 -20.70
CA PRO A 7 -1.54 55.88 -19.62
C PRO A 7 -0.63 54.72 -20.13
N MET A 8 -0.21 53.79 -19.26
CA MET A 8 -0.39 52.31 -19.41
C MET A 8 0.61 51.51 -18.54
N SER A 9 0.02 50.74 -17.63
CA SER A 9 0.60 49.66 -16.84
C SER A 9 1.12 48.51 -17.70
N HIS A 10 2.23 47.88 -17.30
CA HIS A 10 2.36 46.43 -17.45
C HIS A 10 3.03 45.82 -16.22
N SER A 11 2.17 45.21 -15.40
CA SER A 11 2.52 44.12 -14.49
C SER A 11 3.28 43.04 -15.22
N VAL A 12 4.42 42.62 -14.67
CA VAL A 12 4.80 41.20 -14.64
C VAL A 12 5.12 40.90 -13.18
N ALA A 13 4.04 40.64 -12.43
CA ALA A 13 4.16 39.84 -11.24
C ALA A 13 4.51 38.43 -11.70
N GLY A 14 5.68 37.94 -11.30
CA GLY A 14 5.98 36.52 -11.40
C GLY A 14 4.99 35.77 -10.50
N GLU A 15 3.94 35.23 -11.10
CA GLU A 15 3.16 34.19 -10.45
C GLU A 15 4.09 33.00 -10.18
N PRO A 16 4.24 32.55 -8.93
CA PRO A 16 4.88 31.27 -8.67
C PRO A 16 4.06 30.19 -9.37
N PRO A 17 4.70 29.12 -9.89
CA PRO A 17 3.98 28.07 -10.58
C PRO A 17 2.91 27.53 -9.65
N SER A 18 1.66 27.59 -10.11
CA SER A 18 0.56 26.84 -9.52
C SER A 18 1.02 25.40 -9.42
N ALA A 19 1.47 25.01 -8.21
CA ALA A 19 1.79 23.64 -7.90
C ALA A 19 0.55 22.84 -8.33
N GLY A 20 0.72 22.07 -9.40
CA GLY A 20 -0.36 21.33 -10.03
C GLY A 20 -1.09 20.62 -8.91
N ARG A 21 -2.31 21.06 -8.64
CA ARG A 21 -3.21 20.38 -7.72
C ARG A 21 -3.37 19.00 -8.32
N ARG A 22 -2.55 18.04 -7.87
CA ARG A 22 -2.68 16.63 -8.21
C ARG A 22 -4.14 16.35 -7.94
N ALA A 23 -4.90 16.10 -9.00
CA ALA A 23 -6.28 15.69 -8.87
C ALA A 23 -6.22 14.41 -8.04
N VAL A 24 -6.58 14.55 -6.77
CA VAL A 24 -6.68 13.46 -5.80
C VAL A 24 -7.67 12.50 -6.45
N PRO A 25 -7.26 11.27 -6.84
CA PRO A 25 -8.17 10.32 -7.47
C PRO A 25 -9.47 10.26 -6.67
N LEU A 26 -10.63 10.20 -7.33
CA LEU A 26 -11.93 10.24 -6.63
C LEU A 26 -12.01 9.19 -5.52
N THR A 27 -11.33 8.05 -5.69
CA THR A 27 -11.19 6.99 -4.69
C THR A 27 -10.47 7.44 -3.42
N THR A 28 -9.52 8.36 -3.50
CA THR A 28 -8.75 8.88 -2.35
C THR A 28 -9.43 10.02 -1.61
N ALA A 29 -10.29 10.80 -2.27
CA ALA A 29 -10.99 11.94 -1.66
C ALA A 29 -12.02 11.55 -0.59
N VAL A 30 -12.42 10.26 -0.55
CA VAL A 30 -13.40 9.70 0.39
C VAL A 30 -12.78 9.30 1.74
N TYR A 31 -11.44 9.30 1.83
CA TYR A 31 -10.71 8.89 3.02
C TYR A 31 -10.08 10.10 3.73
N SER A 32 -10.17 10.11 5.07
CA SER A 32 -9.32 10.98 5.89
C SER A 32 -7.85 10.55 5.78
N ALA A 33 -6.92 11.44 6.17
CA ALA A 33 -5.49 11.14 6.13
C ALA A 33 -5.12 9.86 6.91
N ALA A 34 -5.70 9.66 8.10
CA ALA A 34 -5.44 8.46 8.90
C ALA A 34 -6.00 7.17 8.28
N GLU A 35 -7.18 7.25 7.66
CA GLU A 35 -7.77 6.12 6.91
C GLU A 35 -6.93 5.78 5.68
N TRP A 36 -6.42 6.79 4.98
CA TRP A 36 -5.54 6.61 3.83
C TRP A 36 -4.17 6.06 4.23
N ASP A 37 -3.62 6.49 5.37
CA ASP A 37 -2.38 5.93 5.93
C ASP A 37 -2.54 4.46 6.30
N LEU A 38 -3.70 4.07 6.84
CA LEU A 38 -4.00 2.67 7.11
C LEU A 38 -3.99 1.83 5.83
N LEU A 39 -4.65 2.31 4.77
CA LEU A 39 -4.71 1.62 3.46
C LEU A 39 -3.34 1.53 2.79
N THR A 40 -2.55 2.59 2.83
CA THR A 40 -1.22 2.62 2.17
C THR A 40 -0.14 1.93 2.98
N GLY A 41 -0.26 1.87 4.31
CA GLY A 41 0.70 1.20 5.18
C GLY A 41 0.52 -0.32 5.27
N LEU A 42 -0.70 -0.83 5.09
CA LEU A 42 -1.00 -2.25 5.32
C LEU A 42 -0.20 -3.21 4.40
N PRO A 43 -0.07 -2.98 3.08
CA PRO A 43 0.67 -3.90 2.19
C PRO A 43 2.13 -4.07 2.61
N GLY A 44 2.80 -2.99 3.01
CA GLY A 44 4.18 -3.02 3.50
C GLY A 44 4.32 -3.80 4.81
N ARG A 45 3.39 -3.61 5.77
CA ARG A 45 3.38 -4.37 7.03
C ARG A 45 3.14 -5.86 6.80
N VAL A 46 2.26 -6.22 5.85
CA VAL A 46 2.02 -7.61 5.44
C VAL A 46 3.28 -8.23 4.82
N LEU A 47 3.98 -7.49 3.95
CA LEU A 47 5.24 -7.94 3.36
C LEU A 47 6.28 -8.24 4.44
N VAL A 48 6.51 -7.32 5.38
CA VAL A 48 7.48 -7.49 6.48
C VAL A 48 7.11 -8.70 7.34
N ALA A 49 5.84 -8.83 7.74
CA ALA A 49 5.38 -9.95 8.55
C ALA A 49 5.43 -11.30 7.79
N ALA A 50 5.21 -11.29 6.48
CA ALA A 50 5.36 -12.48 5.64
C ALA A 50 6.82 -12.89 5.45
N ALA A 51 7.75 -11.92 5.47
CA ALA A 51 9.18 -12.13 5.39
C ALA A 51 9.81 -12.53 6.74
N ALA A 52 9.08 -12.39 7.86
CA ALA A 52 9.58 -12.81 9.16
C ALA A 52 9.81 -14.34 9.20
N PRO A 53 10.98 -14.79 9.65
CA PRO A 53 11.26 -16.22 9.83
C PRO A 53 10.39 -16.81 10.95
N ALA A 54 10.05 -18.08 10.84
CA ALA A 54 9.46 -18.81 11.96
C ALA A 54 10.56 -19.14 13.01
N PRO A 55 10.21 -19.36 14.29
CA PRO A 55 11.17 -19.82 15.28
C PRO A 55 11.88 -21.10 14.81
N GLY A 56 13.21 -21.06 14.69
CA GLY A 56 14.03 -22.19 14.21
C GLY A 56 14.24 -22.25 12.69
N ASP A 57 13.67 -21.33 11.93
CA ASP A 57 13.79 -21.24 10.47
C ASP A 57 14.89 -20.23 10.08
N PRO A 58 15.72 -20.47 9.05
CA PRO A 58 16.65 -19.47 8.56
C PRO A 58 15.89 -18.22 8.09
N SER A 59 16.57 -17.06 8.16
CA SER A 59 16.03 -15.80 7.65
C SER A 59 15.51 -15.97 6.21
N ARG A 60 14.32 -15.42 5.92
CA ARG A 60 13.76 -15.45 4.56
C ARG A 60 14.65 -14.57 3.68
N GLY A 61 15.39 -15.19 2.78
CA GLY A 61 16.43 -14.52 1.99
C GLY A 61 15.90 -13.41 1.07
N VAL A 62 16.82 -12.73 0.39
CA VAL A 62 16.56 -11.59 -0.51
C VAL A 62 15.46 -11.88 -1.53
N ALA A 63 15.36 -13.13 -2.03
CA ALA A 63 14.32 -13.56 -2.96
C ALA A 63 12.89 -13.37 -2.42
N ALA A 64 12.67 -13.58 -1.11
CA ALA A 64 11.37 -13.38 -0.48
C ALA A 64 11.01 -11.89 -0.41
N GLY A 65 11.99 -11.03 -0.12
CA GLY A 65 11.82 -9.57 -0.13
C GLY A 65 11.49 -9.04 -1.53
N LEU A 66 12.23 -9.48 -2.56
CA LEU A 66 11.98 -9.10 -3.95
C LEU A 66 10.59 -9.56 -4.43
N ALA A 67 10.21 -10.80 -4.14
CA ALA A 67 8.88 -11.30 -4.46
C ALA A 67 7.75 -10.49 -3.79
N GLY A 68 8.00 -9.96 -2.59
CA GLY A 68 7.07 -9.05 -1.91
C GLY A 68 6.95 -7.70 -2.61
N LEU A 69 8.08 -7.10 -2.99
CA LEU A 69 8.09 -5.82 -3.73
C LEU A 69 7.41 -5.96 -5.09
N ASP A 70 7.68 -7.05 -5.81
CA ASP A 70 7.00 -7.36 -7.07
C ASP A 70 5.50 -7.57 -6.87
N ALA A 71 5.09 -8.20 -5.77
CA ALA A 71 3.68 -8.38 -5.45
C ALA A 71 2.95 -7.05 -5.16
N VAL A 72 3.62 -6.13 -4.46
CA VAL A 72 3.09 -4.77 -4.25
C VAL A 72 3.02 -4.04 -5.60
N ALA A 73 4.08 -4.11 -6.40
CA ALA A 73 4.16 -3.48 -7.71
C ALA A 73 3.11 -4.01 -8.69
N ALA A 74 2.70 -5.28 -8.57
CA ALA A 74 1.65 -5.89 -9.38
C ALA A 74 0.29 -5.22 -9.21
N GLY A 75 0.03 -4.52 -8.10
CA GLY A 75 -1.20 -3.76 -7.91
C GLY A 75 -1.37 -2.61 -8.93
N ARG A 76 -0.29 -2.15 -9.58
CA ARG A 76 -0.38 -1.16 -10.67
C ARG A 76 -1.19 -1.64 -11.86
N ALA A 77 -1.23 -2.95 -12.09
CA ALA A 77 -1.98 -3.59 -13.17
C ALA A 77 -3.37 -4.09 -12.73
N SER A 78 -3.80 -3.80 -11.50
CA SER A 78 -5.13 -4.18 -11.01
C SER A 78 -6.21 -3.38 -11.75
N ASP A 79 -7.36 -4.02 -12.00
CA ASP A 79 -8.54 -3.34 -12.54
C ASP A 79 -9.22 -2.40 -11.52
N SER A 80 -8.91 -2.53 -10.23
CA SER A 80 -9.44 -1.66 -9.17
C SER A 80 -8.72 -0.32 -9.10
N ASP A 81 -9.48 0.77 -9.23
CA ASP A 81 -8.98 2.14 -9.05
C ASP A 81 -8.41 2.38 -7.64
N LEU A 82 -9.04 1.78 -6.62
CA LEU A 82 -8.54 1.85 -5.25
C LEU A 82 -7.15 1.23 -5.14
N VAL A 83 -6.94 0.02 -5.67
CA VAL A 83 -5.64 -0.67 -5.62
C VAL A 83 -4.58 0.14 -6.37
N ARG A 84 -4.89 0.63 -7.58
CA ARG A 84 -3.98 1.48 -8.36
C ARG A 84 -3.60 2.75 -7.60
N ALA A 85 -4.57 3.41 -6.96
CA ALA A 85 -4.34 4.63 -6.18
C ALA A 85 -3.48 4.37 -4.93
N VAL A 86 -3.71 3.26 -4.21
CA VAL A 86 -2.89 2.87 -3.05
C VAL A 86 -1.44 2.64 -3.48
N VAL A 87 -1.20 1.91 -4.56
CA VAL A 87 0.16 1.65 -5.04
C VAL A 87 0.86 2.94 -5.48
N ALA A 88 0.16 3.82 -6.20
CA ALA A 88 0.71 5.12 -6.57
C ALA A 88 1.12 5.94 -5.34
N ALA A 89 0.30 5.93 -4.28
CA ALA A 89 0.60 6.64 -3.03
C ALA A 89 1.76 6.02 -2.24
N ILE A 90 1.90 4.69 -2.25
CA ILE A 90 3.05 4.01 -1.64
C ILE A 90 4.35 4.52 -2.29
N TYR A 91 4.42 4.53 -3.62
CA TYR A 91 5.63 4.99 -4.32
C TYR A 91 5.86 6.50 -4.18
N ALA A 92 4.82 7.34 -4.22
CA ALA A 92 4.96 8.78 -4.03
C ALA A 92 5.47 9.17 -2.63
N ARG A 93 5.22 8.34 -1.60
CA ARG A 93 5.75 8.55 -0.24
C ARG A 93 7.25 8.29 -0.16
N HIS A 94 7.76 7.36 -0.96
CA HIS A 94 9.17 7.01 -1.00
C HIS A 94 10.05 8.08 -1.65
N ASP A 95 9.46 9.03 -2.38
CA ASP A 95 10.18 10.16 -3.00
C ASP A 95 10.50 11.30 -2.01
N GLY A 96 9.99 11.25 -0.76
CA GLY A 96 10.02 12.40 0.17
C GLY A 96 10.62 12.16 1.55
N THR A 97 10.35 11.04 2.21
CA THR A 97 10.88 10.75 3.55
C THR A 97 10.70 9.27 3.86
N ALA A 98 11.77 8.57 4.22
CA ALA A 98 11.69 7.20 4.69
C ALA A 98 10.89 7.17 6.01
N ALA A 99 9.70 6.59 5.99
CA ALA A 99 8.97 6.28 7.22
C ALA A 99 9.83 5.33 8.07
N PRO A 100 9.86 5.48 9.42
CA PRO A 100 10.61 4.56 10.25
C PRO A 100 10.00 3.17 10.09
N ALA A 101 10.79 2.23 9.58
CA ALA A 101 10.48 0.80 9.57
C ALA A 101 10.57 0.19 10.98
N ASP A 102 10.20 0.94 12.02
CA ASP A 102 10.63 0.68 13.39
C ASP A 102 9.48 0.34 14.34
N ARG A 103 8.57 -0.51 13.86
CA ARG A 103 8.00 -1.53 14.74
C ARG A 103 7.93 -2.81 13.95
N LEU A 104 8.76 -3.77 14.34
CA LEU A 104 8.54 -5.19 14.10
C LEU A 104 7.03 -5.40 14.24
N THR A 105 6.34 -5.66 13.12
CA THR A 105 4.88 -5.68 13.16
C THR A 105 4.49 -6.93 13.93
N ASP A 106 4.04 -6.75 15.18
CA ASP A 106 3.45 -7.82 15.96
C ASP A 106 2.32 -8.45 15.13
N PRO A 107 2.32 -9.78 14.91
CA PRO A 107 1.24 -10.48 14.24
C PRO A 107 -0.15 -10.11 14.76
N VAL A 108 -0.31 -9.84 16.06
CA VAL A 108 -1.59 -9.43 16.64
C VAL A 108 -2.02 -8.07 16.11
N ASP A 109 -1.10 -7.09 16.12
CA ASP A 109 -1.34 -5.73 15.60
C ASP A 109 -1.61 -5.75 14.09
N LEU A 110 -0.93 -6.62 13.34
CA LEU A 110 -1.18 -6.79 11.90
C LEU A 110 -2.61 -7.25 11.64
N LEU A 111 -3.04 -8.30 12.33
CA LEU A 111 -4.38 -8.86 12.15
C LEU A 111 -5.46 -7.86 12.61
N ALA A 112 -5.19 -7.08 13.67
CA ALA A 112 -6.06 -5.98 14.09
C ALA A 112 -6.15 -4.90 13.00
N ALA A 113 -5.01 -4.50 12.40
CA ALA A 113 -4.98 -3.54 11.30
C ALA A 113 -5.71 -4.06 10.05
N CYS A 114 -5.59 -5.35 9.73
CA CYS A 114 -6.35 -5.98 8.65
C CYS A 114 -7.87 -5.86 8.90
N ARG A 115 -8.34 -6.25 10.10
CA ARG A 115 -9.77 -6.15 10.45
C ARG A 115 -10.28 -4.71 10.44
N ALA A 116 -9.48 -3.76 10.92
CA ALA A 116 -9.81 -2.34 10.87
C ALA A 116 -9.94 -1.86 9.42
N THR A 117 -9.03 -2.30 8.55
CA THR A 117 -9.08 -2.00 7.12
C THR A 117 -10.32 -2.59 6.45
N VAL A 118 -10.68 -3.85 6.75
CA VAL A 118 -11.91 -4.46 6.22
C VAL A 118 -13.16 -3.66 6.64
N ARG A 119 -13.23 -3.25 7.90
CA ARG A 119 -14.35 -2.42 8.40
C ARG A 119 -14.41 -1.08 7.68
N LEU A 120 -13.28 -0.41 7.48
CA LEU A 120 -13.18 0.83 6.72
C LEU A 120 -13.65 0.64 5.27
N LEU A 121 -13.15 -0.39 4.59
CA LEU A 121 -13.51 -0.66 3.20
C LEU A 121 -14.99 -0.99 3.03
N ARG A 122 -15.59 -1.74 3.96
CA ARG A 122 -17.05 -2.01 3.95
C ARG A 122 -17.89 -0.74 4.14
N GLN A 123 -17.36 0.28 4.82
CA GLN A 123 -18.07 1.53 5.07
C GLN A 123 -17.92 2.56 3.94
N ARG A 124 -16.79 2.53 3.20
CA ARG A 124 -16.40 3.63 2.31
C ARG A 124 -16.13 3.21 0.86
N ALA A 125 -15.82 1.94 0.58
CA ALA A 125 -15.49 1.46 -0.76
C ALA A 125 -16.67 0.68 -1.37
N ASP A 126 -16.76 0.70 -2.69
CA ASP A 126 -17.61 -0.24 -3.42
C ASP A 126 -17.18 -1.70 -3.11
N PRO A 127 -18.12 -2.68 -3.07
CA PRO A 127 -17.79 -4.07 -2.79
C PRO A 127 -16.72 -4.67 -3.70
N ALA A 128 -16.64 -4.28 -4.97
CA ALA A 128 -15.64 -4.77 -5.92
C ALA A 128 -14.23 -4.27 -5.58
N ASP A 129 -14.08 -2.96 -5.33
CA ASP A 129 -12.80 -2.37 -4.91
C ASP A 129 -12.36 -2.91 -3.56
N SER A 130 -13.31 -3.08 -2.64
CA SER A 130 -13.09 -3.68 -1.32
C SER A 130 -12.56 -5.11 -1.43
N ALA A 131 -13.15 -5.94 -2.29
CA ALA A 131 -12.69 -7.30 -2.52
C ALA A 131 -11.31 -7.34 -3.22
N ALA A 132 -11.12 -6.51 -4.25
CA ALA A 132 -9.87 -6.43 -5.00
C ALA A 132 -8.69 -6.04 -4.10
N TYR A 133 -8.88 -5.05 -3.22
CA TYR A 133 -7.88 -4.64 -2.26
C TYR A 133 -7.50 -5.78 -1.29
N ARG A 134 -8.49 -6.47 -0.71
CA ARG A 134 -8.25 -7.56 0.25
C ARG A 134 -7.51 -8.72 -0.42
N GLN A 135 -7.94 -9.12 -1.60
CA GLN A 135 -7.27 -10.17 -2.39
C GLN A 135 -5.84 -9.77 -2.77
N TRP A 136 -5.62 -8.52 -3.19
CA TRP A 136 -4.30 -8.03 -3.52
C TRP A 136 -3.36 -8.09 -2.30
N VAL A 137 -3.79 -7.62 -1.13
CA VAL A 137 -3.00 -7.70 0.12
C VAL A 137 -2.68 -9.16 0.50
N GLN A 138 -3.64 -10.08 0.42
CA GLN A 138 -3.40 -11.51 0.64
C GLN A 138 -2.38 -12.07 -0.36
N SER A 139 -2.45 -11.64 -1.61
CA SER A 139 -1.53 -12.08 -2.67
C SER A 139 -0.07 -11.64 -2.42
N VAL A 140 0.15 -10.51 -1.73
CA VAL A 140 1.48 -10.07 -1.30
C VAL A 140 2.09 -11.09 -0.33
N ALA A 141 1.37 -11.44 0.72
CA ALA A 141 1.80 -12.45 1.67
C ALA A 141 2.08 -13.81 1.01
N ALA A 142 1.17 -14.25 0.13
CA ALA A 142 1.30 -15.54 -0.55
C ALA A 142 2.57 -15.62 -1.42
N ARG A 143 2.91 -14.55 -2.16
CA ARG A 143 4.12 -14.51 -2.99
C ARG A 143 5.40 -14.51 -2.16
N VAL A 144 5.46 -13.73 -1.08
CA VAL A 144 6.61 -13.73 -0.15
C VAL A 144 6.83 -15.10 0.46
N ARG A 145 5.76 -15.74 0.96
CA ARG A 145 5.81 -17.06 1.60
C ARG A 145 6.22 -18.16 0.61
N ARG A 146 5.79 -18.07 -0.65
CA ARG A 146 6.19 -18.99 -1.72
C ARG A 146 7.65 -18.83 -2.12
N ALA A 147 8.16 -17.59 -2.24
CA ALA A 147 9.54 -17.34 -2.64
C ALA A 147 10.55 -17.73 -1.55
N ALA A 148 10.17 -17.59 -0.27
CA ALA A 148 10.98 -18.01 0.86
C ALA A 148 11.12 -19.53 1.00
N ALA A 149 10.22 -20.32 0.39
CA ALA A 149 10.27 -21.78 0.48
C ALA A 149 11.54 -22.37 -0.15
N GLY A 150 12.32 -21.61 -0.93
CA GLY A 150 13.73 -21.87 -1.28
C GLY A 150 14.05 -23.20 -1.94
N ALA A 151 13.05 -24.04 -2.17
CA ALA A 151 13.21 -25.42 -2.56
C ALA A 151 13.05 -25.56 -4.07
N PRO A 152 13.67 -26.59 -4.67
CA PRO A 152 13.36 -26.97 -6.05
C PRO A 152 11.85 -27.09 -6.22
N ALA A 153 11.35 -26.71 -7.40
CA ALA A 153 9.93 -26.69 -7.74
C ALA A 153 9.22 -27.95 -7.22
N GLY A 154 8.45 -27.82 -6.14
CA GLY A 154 7.73 -28.95 -5.55
C GLY A 154 7.66 -29.01 -4.01
N MET A 155 8.49 -28.29 -3.25
CA MET A 155 8.33 -28.28 -1.79
C MET A 155 7.17 -27.37 -1.39
N ALA A 156 6.15 -27.98 -0.81
CA ALA A 156 4.93 -27.32 -0.37
C ALA A 156 5.24 -26.25 0.70
N ALA A 157 4.38 -25.21 0.75
CA ALA A 157 4.43 -24.21 1.82
C ALA A 157 4.47 -24.90 3.19
N THR A 158 5.28 -24.38 4.11
CA THR A 158 5.37 -24.98 5.45
C THR A 158 4.02 -24.88 6.16
N PRO A 159 3.70 -25.76 7.12
CA PRO A 159 2.49 -25.65 7.92
C PRO A 159 2.37 -24.29 8.64
N ALA A 160 3.50 -23.68 9.02
CA ALA A 160 3.54 -22.34 9.60
C ALA A 160 3.11 -21.26 8.58
N ASP A 161 3.56 -21.37 7.32
CA ASP A 161 3.16 -20.46 6.25
C ASP A 161 1.67 -20.56 5.95
N LEU A 162 1.13 -21.78 5.89
CA LEU A 162 -0.29 -22.01 5.66
C LEU A 162 -1.14 -21.42 6.80
N ARG A 163 -0.74 -21.63 8.06
CA ARG A 163 -1.41 -21.04 9.23
C ARG A 163 -1.36 -19.51 9.21
N PHE A 164 -0.26 -18.92 8.77
CA PHE A 164 -0.17 -17.47 8.63
C PHE A 164 -1.13 -16.95 7.55
N LEU A 165 -1.14 -17.58 6.38
CA LEU A 165 -2.02 -17.19 5.28
C LEU A 165 -3.50 -17.39 5.61
N ASP A 166 -3.84 -18.44 6.36
CA ASP A 166 -5.19 -18.70 6.87
C ASP A 166 -5.65 -17.61 7.85
N ARG A 167 -4.82 -17.28 8.85
CA ARG A 167 -5.11 -16.19 9.80
C ARG A 167 -5.24 -14.84 9.11
N LEU A 168 -4.38 -14.56 8.13
CA LEU A 168 -4.44 -13.35 7.33
C LEU A 168 -5.72 -13.30 6.50
N GLY A 169 -6.08 -14.41 5.85
CA GLY A 169 -7.33 -14.55 5.09
C GLY A 169 -8.56 -14.33 5.95
N GLY A 170 -8.61 -14.91 7.15
CA GLY A 170 -9.70 -14.66 8.11
C GLY A 170 -9.75 -13.21 8.60
N ALA A 171 -8.61 -12.54 8.80
CA ALA A 171 -8.59 -11.13 9.17
C ALA A 171 -8.95 -10.18 8.01
N LEU A 172 -8.74 -10.62 6.77
CA LEU A 172 -9.12 -9.95 5.52
C LEU A 172 -10.51 -10.37 5.01
N ASP A 173 -11.26 -11.20 5.76
CA ASP A 173 -12.60 -11.64 5.36
C ASP A 173 -12.62 -12.28 3.95
N LEU A 174 -11.70 -13.23 3.73
CA LEU A 174 -11.51 -13.95 2.46
C LEU A 174 -11.75 -15.48 2.60
N GLY A 175 -12.16 -15.95 3.77
CA GLY A 175 -12.36 -17.37 4.10
C GLY A 175 -13.72 -17.64 4.73
#